data_AF-A0A350T1W9-F1
#
_entry.id   AF-A0A350T1W9-F1
#
_cell.length_a   1.000
_cell.length_b   1.000
_cell.length_c   1.000
_cell.angle_alpha   90.00
_cell.angle_beta   90.00
_cell.angle_gamma   90.00
#
_symmetry.space_group_name_H-M   'P 1'
#
loop_
_entity.id
_entity.type
_entity.pdbx_description
1 polymer ?
#
loop_
_entity_poly.entity_id
_entity_poly.type
_entity_poly.pdbx_seq_one_letter_code
_entity_poly.pdbx_strand_id
1 'polypeptide(L)' 'AEWRNNTINIDTGCAFGGTLTALRYPEREIVDVPSHRSYAEPSMEARVNPPPSPVAAGDS' A
#
# COMPACT_ATOMS: atom_id res chain seq x y z
N ALA A 1 -0.01 -1.07 -4.89
CA ALA A 1 0.70 0.02 -5.60
C ALA A 1 0.62 -0.24 -7.10
N GLU A 2 0.39 0.79 -7.92
CA GLU A 2 0.26 0.66 -9.38
C GLU A 2 1.06 1.76 -10.08
N TRP A 3 1.69 1.43 -11.21
CA TRP A 3 2.37 2.40 -12.06
C TRP A 3 1.37 3.21 -12.90
N ARG A 4 1.52 4.54 -12.93
CA ARG A 4 0.79 5.45 -13.80
C ARG A 4 1.77 6.43 -14.43
N ASN A 5 1.92 6.39 -15.75
CA ASN A 5 2.82 7.27 -16.52
C ASN A 5 4.25 7.40 -15.92
N ASN A 6 4.85 6.28 -15.51
CA ASN A 6 6.18 6.22 -14.87
C ASN A 6 6.28 6.84 -13.46
N THR A 7 5.15 7.07 -12.79
CA THR A 7 5.04 7.41 -11.37
C THR A 7 4.35 6.28 -10.62
N ILE A 8 4.70 6.05 -9.37
CA ILE A 8 4.04 5.06 -8.51
C ILE A 8 3.85 5.61 -7.10
N ASN A 9 2.65 5.42 -6.54
CA ASN A 9 2.40 5.70 -5.13
C ASN A 9 2.61 4.41 -4.31
N ILE A 10 3.48 4.48 -3.31
CA ILE A 10 3.76 3.38 -2.36
C ILE A 10 3.20 3.64 -0.96
N ASP A 11 2.49 4.75 -0.75
CA ASP A 11 1.70 4.92 0.47
C ASP A 11 0.47 4.01 0.42
N THR A 12 0.57 2.90 1.14
CA THR A 12 -0.49 1.89 1.29
C THR A 12 -1.10 1.91 2.69
N GLY A 13 -0.97 3.04 3.41
CA GLY A 13 -1.68 3.26 4.66
C GLY A 13 -1.24 2.36 5.82
N CYS A 14 0.04 1.99 5.90
CA CYS A 14 0.58 1.13 6.96
C CYS A 14 0.12 1.53 8.37
N ALA A 15 0.21 2.82 8.71
CA ALA A 15 -0.16 3.33 10.03
C ALA A 15 -1.65 3.15 10.36
N PHE A 16 -2.50 2.99 9.35
CA PHE A 16 -3.96 2.84 9.48
C PHE A 16 -4.42 1.39 9.47
N GLY A 17 -3.50 0.42 9.40
CA GLY A 17 -3.83 -1.00 9.31
C GLY A 17 -3.59 -1.62 7.93
N GLY A 18 -2.99 -0.87 6.98
CA GLY A 18 -2.63 -1.36 5.66
C GLY A 18 -1.32 -2.16 5.66
N THR A 19 -0.45 -1.89 4.68
CA THR A 19 0.86 -2.54 4.50
C THR A 19 2.00 -1.53 4.51
N LEU A 20 3.22 -1.93 4.85
CA LEU A 20 4.42 -1.16 4.55
C LEU A 20 4.96 -1.62 3.19
N THR A 21 4.90 -0.75 2.19
CA THR A 21 5.32 -1.08 0.82
C THR A 21 6.67 -0.45 0.48
N ALA A 22 7.52 -1.20 -0.22
CA ALA A 22 8.78 -0.73 -0.79
C ALA A 22 8.85 -1.02 -2.29
N LEU A 23 9.49 -0.12 -3.03
CA LEU A 23 9.90 -0.33 -4.41
C LEU A 23 11.38 -0.72 -4.45
N ARG A 24 11.69 -1.89 -4.96
CA ARG A 24 13.06 -2.30 -5.26
C ARG A 24 13.50 -1.69 -6.58
N TYR A 25 14.63 -0.99 -6.57
CA TYR A 25 15.19 -0.36 -7.76
C TYR A 25 16.65 -0.81 -7.92
N PRO A 26 17.11 -1.20 -9.13
CA PRO A 26 16.48 -0.98 -10.45
C PRO A 26 15.43 -2.00 -10.90
N GLU A 27 15.15 -3.04 -10.11
CA GLU A 27 14.30 -4.19 -10.50
C GLU A 27 12.83 -3.80 -10.77
N ARG A 28 12.37 -2.67 -10.24
CA ARG A 28 10.98 -2.18 -10.30
C ARG A 28 9.96 -3.15 -9.69
N GLU A 29 10.39 -3.93 -8.71
CA GLU A 29 9.55 -4.87 -7.98
C GLU A 29 8.93 -4.22 -6.74
N ILE A 30 7.66 -4.52 -6.48
CA ILE A 30 6.98 -4.12 -5.26
C ILE A 30 7.08 -5.26 -4.26
N VAL A 31 7.54 -4.95 -3.06
CA VAL A 31 7.49 -5.83 -1.90
C VAL A 31 6.73 -5.12 -0.80
N ASP A 32 5.99 -5.88 0.01
CA ASP A 32 5.28 -5.33 1.15
C ASP A 32 5.19 -6.32 2.31
N VAL A 33 4.89 -5.76 3.48
CA VAL A 33 4.57 -6.52 4.69
C VAL A 33 3.29 -5.95 5.30
N PRO A 34 2.41 -6.79 5.87
CA PRO A 34 1.22 -6.30 6.57
C PRO A 34 1.63 -5.47 7.79
N SER A 35 0.83 -4.45 8.11
CA SER A 35 0.96 -3.74 9.37
C SER A 35 0.69 -4.69 10.54
N HIS A 36 1.41 -4.51 11.64
CA HIS A 36 1.21 -5.32 12.85
C HIS A 36 -0.13 -4.99 13.54
N ARG A 37 -0.58 -3.74 13.41
CA ARG A 37 -1.85 -3.22 13.91
C ARG A 37 -2.12 -1.86 13.27
N SER A 38 -3.34 -1.34 13.41
CA SER A 38 -3.61 0.08 13.22
C SER A 38 -3.00 0.89 14.37
N TYR A 39 -2.20 1.89 14.03
CA TYR A 39 -1.57 2.83 14.97
C TYR A 39 -2.27 4.19 15.00
N ALA A 40 -3.03 4.50 13.95
CA ALA A 40 -3.82 5.71 13.82
C ALA A 40 -5.15 5.41 13.11
N GLU A 41 -6.12 6.28 13.31
CA GLU A 41 -7.39 6.24 12.56
C GLU A 41 -7.23 6.98 11.22
N PRO A 42 -7.73 6.42 10.12
CA PRO A 42 -7.73 7.11 8.83
C PRO A 42 -8.70 8.30 8.85
N SER A 43 -8.46 9.28 7.97
CA SER A 43 -9.37 10.42 7.79
C SER A 43 -10.77 9.96 7.34
N MET A 44 -11.80 10.78 7.58
CA MET A 44 -13.15 10.48 7.10
C MET A 44 -13.19 10.22 5.59
N GLU A 45 -12.44 11.01 4.81
CA GLU A 45 -12.32 10.81 3.37
C GLU A 45 -11.74 9.42 3.04
N ALA A 46 -10.63 9.04 3.68
CA ALA A 46 -10.00 7.75 3.46
C ALA A 46 -10.85 6.55 3.95
N ARG A 47 -11.79 6.77 4.87
CA ARG A 47 -12.76 5.74 5.29
C ARG A 47 -13.86 5.52 4.27
N VAL A 48 -14.33 6.59 3.63
CA VAL A 48 -15.39 6.54 2.59
C VAL A 48 -14.83 6.08 1.25
N ASN A 49 -13.61 6.53 0.92
CA ASN A 49 -12.89 6.22 -0.30
C ASN A 49 -11.51 5.63 0.06
N PRO A 50 -11.44 4.36 0.47
CA PRO A 50 -10.16 3.75 0.81
C PRO A 50 -9.25 3.72 -0.43
N PRO A 51 -7.93 3.89 -0.25
CA PRO A 51 -7.01 3.66 -1.35
C PRO A 51 -7.21 2.23 -1.87
N PRO A 52 -7.05 1.97 -3.18
CA PRO A 52 -7.20 0.64 -3.72
C PRO A 52 -6.25 -0.30 -2.98
N SER A 53 -6.80 -1.36 -2.37
CA SER A 53 -5.99 -2.35 -1.67
C SER A 53 -4.88 -2.85 -2.59
N PRO A 54 -3.64 -3.05 -2.11
CA PRO A 54 -2.69 -3.85 -2.85
C PRO A 54 -3.36 -5.22 -3.02
N VAL A 55 -3.79 -5.53 -4.25
CA VAL A 55 -4.21 -6.87 -4.63
C VAL A 55 -3.16 -7.81 -4.09
N ALA A 56 -3.57 -8.77 -3.26
CA ALA A 56 -2.70 -9.83 -2.78
C ALA A 56 -1.94 -10.38 -3.99
N ALA A 57 -0.62 -10.15 -4.02
CA ALA A 57 0.24 -11.01 -4.82
C ALA A 57 -0.08 -12.44 -4.34
N GLY A 58 -0.56 -13.26 -5.26
CA GLY A 58 -1.50 -14.34 -4.97
C GLY A 58 -0.99 -15.40 -3.99
N ASP A 59 -1.95 -16.12 -3.43
CA ASP A 59 -1.80 -17.56 -3.24
C ASP A 59 -1.40 -18.18 -4.60
N SER A 60 -0.13 -18.54 -4.75
CA SER A 60 0.42 -19.64 -5.56
C SER A 60 1.92 -19.76 -5.29
#